data_AF-A0A8X7X8D4-F1
#
_entry.id   AF-A0A8X7X8D4-F1
#
_cell.length_a   1.000
_cell.length_b   1.000
_cell.length_c   1.000
_cell.angle_alpha   90.00
_cell.angle_beta   90.00
_cell.angle_gamma   90.00
#
_symmetry.space_group_name_H-M   'P 1'
#
loop_
_entity.id
_entity.type
_entity.pdbx_description
1 polymer ?
#
loop_
_entity_poly.entity_id
_entity_poly.type
_entity_poly.pdbx_seq_one_letter_code
_entity_poly.pdbx_strand_id
1 'polypeptide(L)'
;MESTSFSFRIQAISEAGEGPFSEVYTFTTTKSVPPALKAPRVNQMDGNICEVTWESVPPMKGDPISYTLQVLVGRDSEYKQLFKGEENSFQISGLQCNVDYRFRVCVCRRCADTTQELTGPFSPSSLFTLQRNVLEITGNLTAADHSKAKSLISSDEQCAALIVAGFASLSILIAFILQYFFMK
;
A
#
# COMPACT_ATOMS: atom_id res chain seq x y z
N MET A 1 18.92 -11.07 -25.05
CA MET A 1 19.15 -12.33 -24.33
C MET A 1 19.82 -11.96 -23.01
N GLU A 2 19.41 -12.55 -21.89
CA GLU A 2 20.08 -12.32 -20.61
C GLU A 2 21.17 -13.37 -20.39
N SER A 3 22.11 -13.11 -19.47
CA SER A 3 23.22 -14.04 -19.16
C SER A 3 23.99 -14.54 -20.40
N THR A 4 24.07 -13.72 -21.45
CA THR A 4 24.72 -14.04 -22.72
C THR A 4 26.06 -13.32 -22.79
N SER A 5 27.13 -14.06 -23.08
CA SER A 5 28.47 -13.52 -23.26
C SER A 5 28.68 -13.05 -24.70
N PHE A 6 29.17 -11.82 -24.84
CA PHE A 6 29.53 -11.22 -26.11
C PHE A 6 31.01 -10.89 -26.09
N SER A 7 31.68 -11.22 -27.20
CA SER A 7 33.10 -10.92 -27.39
C SER A 7 33.27 -10.04 -28.61
N PHE A 8 34.02 -8.95 -28.48
CA PHE A 8 34.36 -8.08 -29.59
C PHE A 8 35.84 -7.70 -29.57
N ARG A 9 36.35 -7.35 -30.74
CA ARG A 9 37.66 -6.72 -30.93
C ARG A 9 37.51 -5.67 -32.01
N ILE A 10 38.35 -4.64 -31.96
CA ILE A 10 38.32 -3.53 -32.90
C ILE A 10 39.63 -3.50 -33.69
N GLN A 11 39.60 -2.96 -34.91
CA GLN A 11 40.77 -2.78 -35.77
C GLN A 11 40.69 -1.38 -36.38
N ALA A 12 41.84 -0.72 -36.54
CA ALA A 12 41.92 0.56 -37.24
C ALA A 12 42.15 0.33 -38.74
N ILE A 13 41.49 1.12 -39.59
CA ILE A 13 41.66 1.09 -41.05
C ILE A 13 42.03 2.50 -41.52
N SER A 14 43.07 2.60 -42.36
CA SER A 14 43.56 3.86 -42.94
C SER A 14 43.85 3.69 -44.43
N GLU A 15 44.17 4.79 -45.13
CA GLU A 15 44.58 4.74 -46.54
C GLU A 15 45.85 3.89 -46.78
N ALA A 16 46.70 3.75 -45.76
CA ALA A 16 47.90 2.90 -45.79
C ALA A 16 47.61 1.42 -45.53
N GLY A 17 46.35 1.05 -45.21
CA GLY A 17 45.91 -0.32 -44.93
C GLY A 17 45.29 -0.51 -43.55
N GLU A 18 45.09 -1.76 -43.18
CA GLU A 18 44.49 -2.18 -41.91
C GLU A 18 45.56 -2.41 -40.82
N GLY A 19 45.36 -1.85 -39.63
CA GLY A 19 46.21 -2.08 -38.46
C GLY A 19 45.94 -3.43 -37.79
N PRO A 20 46.63 -3.78 -36.67
CA PRO A 20 46.32 -5.00 -35.94
C PRO A 20 44.95 -4.90 -35.22
N PHE A 21 44.30 -6.04 -34.99
CA PHE A 21 43.17 -6.12 -34.08
C PHE A 21 43.60 -5.81 -32.63
N SER A 22 42.68 -5.23 -31.85
CA SER A 22 42.78 -5.14 -30.40
C SER A 22 42.71 -6.53 -29.76
N GLU A 23 43.01 -6.59 -28.46
CA GLU A 23 42.63 -7.72 -27.62
C GLU A 23 41.11 -7.95 -27.66
N VAL A 24 40.70 -9.20 -27.48
CA VAL A 24 39.29 -9.59 -27.41
C VAL A 24 38.74 -9.18 -26.06
N TYR A 25 37.78 -8.26 -26.06
CA TYR A 25 37.03 -7.92 -24.88
C TYR A 25 35.77 -8.76 -24.79
N THR A 26 35.50 -9.36 -23.63
CA THR A 26 34.30 -10.18 -23.39
C THR A 26 33.50 -9.62 -22.23
N PHE A 27 32.20 -9.47 -22.42
CA PHE A 27 31.26 -9.07 -21.38
C PHE A 27 30.02 -9.97 -21.38
N THR A 28 29.35 -10.07 -20.24
CA THR A 28 28.11 -10.87 -20.11
C THR A 28 26.95 -9.93 -19.77
N THR A 29 25.84 -10.05 -20.48
CA THR A 29 24.62 -9.30 -20.18
C THR A 29 24.05 -9.72 -18.83
N THR A 30 23.55 -8.78 -18.03
CA THR A 30 22.93 -9.07 -16.73
C THR A 30 21.60 -9.83 -16.88
N LYS A 31 21.17 -10.48 -15.80
CA LYS A 31 19.83 -11.04 -15.68
C LYS A 31 18.79 -9.93 -15.48
N SER A 32 17.60 -10.16 -16.03
CA SER A 32 16.46 -9.27 -15.90
C SER A 32 15.78 -9.42 -14.53
N VAL A 33 15.46 -8.29 -13.91
CA VAL A 33 14.65 -8.24 -12.69
C VAL A 33 13.19 -8.57 -13.01
N PRO A 34 12.41 -9.10 -12.04
CA PRO A 34 10.98 -9.29 -12.20
C PRO A 34 10.22 -8.01 -12.53
N PRO A 35 9.08 -8.12 -13.26
CA PRO A 35 8.21 -6.98 -13.52
C PRO A 35 7.49 -6.50 -12.26
N ALA A 36 7.00 -5.25 -12.29
CA ALA A 36 6.12 -4.72 -11.26
C ALA A 36 4.77 -5.44 -11.24
N LEU A 37 4.24 -5.72 -10.05
CA LEU A 37 2.86 -6.16 -9.88
C LEU A 37 1.89 -4.99 -9.88
N LYS A 38 0.61 -5.31 -10.07
CA LYS A 38 -0.48 -4.41 -9.70
C LYS A 38 -0.58 -4.26 -8.18
N ALA A 39 -1.33 -3.25 -7.74
CA ALA A 39 -1.61 -3.06 -6.33
C ALA A 39 -2.29 -4.31 -5.73
N PRO A 40 -1.89 -4.77 -4.53
CA PRO A 40 -2.48 -5.96 -3.93
C PRO A 40 -3.95 -5.71 -3.56
N ARG A 41 -4.79 -6.72 -3.60
CA ARG A 41 -6.18 -6.61 -3.11
C ARG A 41 -6.19 -6.81 -1.61
N VAL A 42 -6.94 -5.98 -0.89
CA VAL A 42 -7.06 -6.06 0.56
C VAL A 42 -8.53 -6.29 0.91
N ASN A 43 -8.80 -7.42 1.54
CA ASN A 43 -10.15 -7.83 1.93
C ASN A 43 -10.23 -7.85 3.46
N GLN A 44 -11.16 -7.09 4.03
CA GLN A 44 -11.43 -7.16 5.46
C GLN A 44 -12.09 -8.50 5.80
N MET A 45 -11.61 -9.14 6.86
CA MET A 45 -12.19 -10.34 7.44
C MET A 45 -12.80 -10.01 8.81
N ASP A 46 -13.33 -11.02 9.50
CA ASP A 46 -13.93 -10.83 10.82
C ASP A 46 -12.96 -10.24 11.84
N GLY A 47 -13.46 -9.32 12.67
CA GLY A 47 -12.69 -8.64 13.71
C GLY A 47 -11.65 -7.68 13.14
N ASN A 48 -10.41 -7.80 13.61
CA ASN A 48 -9.29 -6.91 13.29
C ASN A 48 -8.31 -7.56 12.31
N ILE A 49 -8.85 -8.31 11.35
CA ILE A 49 -8.10 -9.14 10.41
C ILE A 49 -8.36 -8.67 8.99
N CYS A 50 -7.33 -8.64 8.16
CA CYS A 50 -7.50 -8.53 6.72
C CYS A 50 -6.62 -9.54 5.98
N GLU A 51 -7.08 -9.97 4.82
CA GLU A 51 -6.31 -10.76 3.88
C GLU A 51 -5.81 -9.85 2.75
N VAL A 52 -4.51 -9.90 2.50
CA VAL A 52 -3.87 -9.21 1.38
C VAL A 52 -3.51 -10.25 0.33
N THR A 53 -3.99 -10.08 -0.90
CA THR A 53 -3.78 -11.02 -2.01
C THR A 53 -3.15 -10.31 -3.21
N TRP A 54 -2.33 -11.01 -3.99
CA TRP A 54 -1.70 -10.46 -5.20
C TRP A 54 -1.65 -11.46 -6.35
N GLU A 55 -1.41 -10.94 -7.56
CA GLU A 55 -1.30 -11.75 -8.76
C GLU A 55 -0.05 -12.64 -8.69
N SER A 56 -0.20 -13.93 -9.01
CA SER A 56 0.92 -14.86 -9.08
C SER A 56 1.64 -14.73 -10.43
N VAL A 57 2.97 -14.83 -10.40
CA VAL A 57 3.86 -14.73 -11.56
C VAL A 57 4.52 -16.08 -11.79
N PRO A 58 4.52 -16.61 -13.03
CA PRO A 58 5.20 -17.85 -13.34
C PRO A 58 6.73 -17.72 -13.17
N PRO A 59 7.43 -18.84 -12.93
CA PRO A 59 8.90 -18.86 -12.90
C PRO A 59 9.54 -18.15 -14.10
N MET A 60 10.54 -17.32 -13.84
CA MET A 60 11.21 -16.55 -14.88
C MET A 60 12.39 -17.34 -15.44
N LYS A 61 12.25 -17.85 -16.68
CA LYS A 61 13.33 -18.61 -17.35
C LYS A 61 13.80 -19.82 -16.53
N GLY A 62 12.88 -20.45 -15.79
CA GLY A 62 13.18 -21.59 -14.91
C GLY A 62 13.65 -21.21 -13.50
N ASP A 63 13.90 -19.92 -13.24
CA ASP A 63 14.21 -19.45 -11.90
C ASP A 63 12.93 -19.32 -11.05
N PRO A 64 12.92 -19.87 -9.82
CA PRO A 64 11.78 -19.77 -8.93
C PRO A 64 11.54 -18.32 -8.47
N ILE A 65 10.28 -18.05 -8.12
CA ILE A 65 9.79 -16.72 -7.76
C ILE A 65 9.28 -16.73 -6.31
N SER A 66 9.54 -15.65 -5.60
CA SER A 66 8.95 -15.35 -4.30
C SER A 66 8.45 -13.90 -4.28
N TYR A 67 7.76 -13.53 -3.21
CA TYR A 67 7.17 -12.22 -3.02
C TYR A 67 7.64 -11.61 -1.71
N THR A 68 7.75 -10.28 -1.67
CA THR A 68 7.95 -9.53 -0.44
C THR A 68 6.80 -8.55 -0.26
N LEU A 69 6.01 -8.74 0.80
CA LEU A 69 4.92 -7.84 1.17
C LEU A 69 5.41 -6.83 2.21
N GLN A 70 5.07 -5.56 2.00
CA GLN A 70 5.35 -4.49 2.95
C GLN A 70 4.09 -3.70 3.31
N VAL A 71 4.10 -3.13 4.51
CA VAL A 71 3.05 -2.24 5.02
C VAL A 71 3.63 -0.93 5.56
N LEU A 72 2.93 0.16 5.29
CA LEU A 72 3.10 1.44 5.98
C LEU A 72 1.88 1.66 6.87
N VAL A 73 2.08 2.04 8.13
CA VAL A 73 1.00 2.19 9.12
C VAL A 73 0.82 3.66 9.48
N GLY A 74 -0.39 4.17 9.30
CA GLY A 74 -0.76 5.55 9.59
C GLY A 74 0.13 6.58 8.89
N ARG A 75 0.89 7.31 9.70
CA ARG A 75 1.81 8.37 9.25
C ARG A 75 3.28 7.96 9.37
N ASP A 76 3.57 6.66 9.55
CA ASP A 76 4.94 6.16 9.51
C ASP A 76 5.62 6.60 8.19
N SER A 77 6.92 6.84 8.25
CA SER A 77 7.73 7.19 7.07
C SER A 77 8.29 5.98 6.34
N GLU A 78 8.30 4.81 6.97
CA GLU A 78 9.00 3.62 6.48
C GLU A 78 8.09 2.41 6.37
N TYR A 79 8.20 1.73 5.23
CA TYR A 79 7.53 0.47 4.99
C TYR A 79 8.22 -0.66 5.75
N LYS A 80 7.44 -1.44 6.50
CA LYS A 80 7.88 -2.63 7.25
C LYS A 80 7.56 -3.89 6.44
N GLN A 81 8.49 -4.84 6.39
CA GLN A 81 8.24 -6.14 5.77
C GLN A 81 7.32 -6.99 6.64
N LEU A 82 6.21 -7.43 6.07
CA LEU A 82 5.27 -8.35 6.73
C LEU A 82 5.50 -9.80 6.36
N PHE A 83 5.87 -10.05 5.10
CA PHE A 83 5.98 -11.40 4.57
C PHE A 83 7.06 -11.48 3.50
N LYS A 84 7.72 -12.65 3.45
CA LYS A 84 8.58 -13.06 2.35
C LYS A 84 8.41 -14.56 2.11
N GLY A 85 7.99 -14.95 0.91
CA GLY A 85 7.72 -16.36 0.58
C GLY A 85 7.07 -16.54 -0.79
N GLU A 86 6.66 -17.76 -1.11
CA GLU A 86 6.13 -18.12 -2.45
C GLU A 86 4.60 -18.02 -2.52
N GLU A 87 3.94 -17.91 -1.37
CA GLU A 87 2.50 -17.69 -1.27
C GLU A 87 2.08 -16.36 -1.91
N ASN A 88 0.87 -16.32 -2.45
CA ASN A 88 0.30 -15.13 -3.08
C ASN A 88 -0.77 -14.42 -2.23
N SER A 89 -0.91 -14.84 -0.97
CA SER A 89 -1.76 -14.21 0.02
C SER A 89 -1.08 -14.15 1.38
N PHE A 90 -1.49 -13.18 2.19
CA PHE A 90 -1.04 -13.04 3.57
C PHE A 90 -2.16 -12.47 4.44
N GLN A 91 -2.43 -13.13 5.56
CA GLN A 91 -3.40 -12.66 6.54
C GLN A 91 -2.68 -11.92 7.67
N ILE A 92 -3.14 -10.71 7.96
CA ILE A 92 -2.65 -9.89 9.08
C ILE A 92 -3.78 -9.64 10.07
N SER A 93 -3.47 -9.83 11.36
CA SER A 93 -4.38 -9.59 12.48
C SER A 93 -3.89 -8.44 13.37
N GLY A 94 -4.73 -7.99 14.30
CA GLY A 94 -4.38 -6.93 15.25
C GLY A 94 -4.42 -5.51 14.65
N LEU A 95 -5.10 -5.34 13.52
CA LEU A 95 -5.31 -4.04 12.90
C LEU A 95 -6.10 -3.11 13.84
N GLN A 96 -5.80 -1.82 13.78
CA GLN A 96 -6.46 -0.80 14.60
C GLN A 96 -7.51 -0.06 13.76
N CYS A 97 -8.68 0.21 14.34
CA CYS A 97 -9.69 1.05 13.71
C CYS A 97 -9.14 2.47 13.51
N ASN A 98 -9.60 3.14 12.46
CA ASN A 98 -9.21 4.52 12.12
C ASN A 98 -7.70 4.71 11.90
N VAL A 99 -6.97 3.63 11.59
CA VAL A 99 -5.58 3.68 11.14
C VAL A 99 -5.53 3.28 9.67
N ASP A 100 -4.83 4.10 8.88
CA ASP A 100 -4.62 3.86 7.46
C ASP A 100 -3.43 2.92 7.26
N TYR A 101 -3.66 1.82 6.57
CA TYR A 101 -2.62 0.86 6.18
C TYR A 101 -2.39 0.95 4.68
N ARG A 102 -1.13 1.02 4.26
CA ARG A 102 -0.76 0.97 2.84
C ARG A 102 0.08 -0.25 2.55
N PHE A 103 -0.46 -1.16 1.74
CA PHE A 103 0.19 -2.41 1.39
C PHE A 103 0.80 -2.33 0.00
N ARG A 104 2.04 -2.80 -0.17
CA ARG A 104 2.70 -2.96 -1.48
C ARG A 104 3.46 -4.27 -1.53
N VAL A 105 3.58 -4.84 -2.72
CA VAL A 105 4.24 -6.13 -2.92
C VAL A 105 5.21 -6.03 -4.10
N CYS A 106 6.34 -6.72 -4.00
CA CYS A 106 7.25 -6.91 -5.12
C CYS A 106 7.51 -8.40 -5.35
N VAL A 107 8.05 -8.70 -6.53
CA VAL A 107 8.43 -10.04 -6.96
C VAL A 107 9.94 -10.17 -6.86
N CYS A 108 10.40 -11.29 -6.31
CA CYS A 108 11.80 -11.65 -6.20
C CYS A 108 12.07 -12.89 -7.06
N ARG A 109 13.09 -12.83 -7.90
CA ARG A 109 13.58 -13.95 -8.69
C ARG A 109 14.84 -14.50 -8.07
N ARG A 110 14.85 -15.81 -7.76
CA ARG A 110 16.03 -16.49 -7.22
C ARG A 110 16.76 -17.17 -8.38
N CYS A 111 17.90 -16.62 -8.77
CA CYS A 111 18.70 -17.13 -9.87
C CYS A 111 19.33 -18.48 -9.49
N ALA A 112 19.00 -19.56 -10.21
CA ALA A 112 19.44 -20.91 -9.84
C ALA A 112 20.96 -21.13 -10.01
N ASP A 113 21.59 -20.40 -10.93
CA ASP A 113 23.02 -20.49 -11.26
C ASP A 113 23.94 -19.80 -10.25
N THR A 114 23.49 -18.67 -9.70
CA THR A 114 24.29 -17.74 -8.89
C THR A 114 23.77 -17.63 -7.46
N THR A 115 22.60 -18.21 -7.16
CA THR A 115 21.84 -18.04 -5.92
C THR A 115 21.46 -16.58 -5.58
N GLN A 116 21.71 -15.66 -6.52
CA GLN A 116 21.39 -14.24 -6.37
C GLN A 116 19.88 -14.03 -6.42
N GLU A 117 19.36 -13.22 -5.50
CA GLU A 117 17.98 -12.77 -5.52
C GLU A 117 17.89 -11.42 -6.24
N LEU A 118 17.08 -11.36 -7.30
CA LEU A 118 16.79 -10.15 -8.06
C LEU A 118 15.39 -9.68 -7.69
N THR A 119 15.31 -8.54 -7.00
CA THR A 119 14.04 -7.94 -6.58
C THR A 119 13.56 -6.94 -7.61
N GLY A 120 12.33 -7.14 -8.09
CA GLY A 120 11.65 -6.19 -8.96
C GLY A 120 11.16 -4.95 -8.20
N PRO A 121 10.65 -3.95 -8.91
CA PRO A 121 10.04 -2.79 -8.29
C PRO A 121 8.81 -3.18 -7.45
N PHE A 122 8.55 -2.43 -6.39
CA PHE A 122 7.30 -2.55 -5.63
C PHE A 122 6.10 -2.07 -6.47
N SER A 123 4.97 -2.75 -6.28
CA SER A 123 3.69 -2.31 -6.81
C SER A 123 3.23 -0.98 -6.22
N PRO A 124 2.27 -0.29 -6.87
CA PRO A 124 1.51 0.76 -6.23
C PRO A 124 0.87 0.27 -4.93
N SER A 125 0.68 1.18 -3.98
CA SER A 125 0.12 0.80 -2.67
C SER A 125 -1.40 0.75 -2.67
N SER A 126 -1.94 -0.24 -1.97
CA SER A 126 -3.37 -0.33 -1.64
C SER A 126 -3.62 0.24 -0.26
N LEU A 127 -4.50 1.23 -0.18
CA LEU A 127 -4.94 1.85 1.06
C LEU A 127 -6.07 1.01 1.68
N PHE A 128 -5.97 0.78 2.98
CA PHE A 128 -6.97 0.05 3.75
C PHE A 128 -7.14 0.69 5.13
N THR A 129 -8.39 0.92 5.54
CA THR A 129 -8.72 1.41 6.88
C THR A 129 -9.76 0.48 7.48
N LEU A 130 -9.46 -0.12 8.63
CA LEU A 130 -10.34 -1.10 9.26
C LEU A 130 -11.67 -0.43 9.66
N GLN A 131 -12.77 -0.93 9.10
CA GLN A 131 -14.13 -0.50 9.46
C GLN A 131 -14.64 -1.35 10.62
N ARG A 132 -15.22 -0.72 11.65
CA ARG A 132 -15.88 -1.48 12.72
C ARG A 132 -17.23 -1.94 12.20
N ASN A 133 -17.42 -3.23 11.94
CA ASN A 133 -18.75 -3.80 11.73
C ASN A 133 -19.52 -3.69 13.05
N VAL A 134 -20.43 -2.71 13.14
CA VAL A 134 -21.47 -2.70 14.16
C VAL A 134 -22.48 -3.75 13.71
N LEU A 135 -22.38 -4.97 14.24
CA LEU A 135 -23.48 -5.92 14.12
C LEU A 135 -24.69 -5.30 14.82
N GLU A 136 -25.68 -4.88 14.03
CA GLU A 136 -27.03 -4.66 14.50
C GLU A 136 -27.53 -5.97 15.13
N ILE A 137 -27.56 -6.03 16.46
CA ILE A 137 -28.39 -7.00 17.18
C ILE A 137 -29.84 -6.53 16.99
N THR A 138 -30.40 -6.74 15.80
CA THR A 138 -31.84 -6.56 15.57
C THR A 138 -32.52 -7.78 16.16
N GLY A 139 -33.03 -7.59 17.38
CA GLY A 139 -33.82 -8.57 18.09
C GLY A 139 -35.04 -8.98 17.28
N ASN A 140 -35.22 -10.29 17.12
CA ASN A 140 -36.49 -10.88 16.72
C ASN A 140 -37.51 -10.72 17.85
N LEU A 141 -38.21 -9.59 17.90
CA LEU A 141 -39.50 -9.45 18.59
C LEU A 141 -40.42 -8.54 17.75
N THR A 142 -41.31 -9.22 17.01
CA THR A 142 -42.71 -8.85 16.73
C THR A 142 -43.08 -7.44 16.26
N ALA A 143 -43.56 -7.40 15.01
CA ALA A 143 -44.80 -6.77 14.52
C ALA A 143 -45.16 -5.31 14.88
N ALA A 144 -45.59 -4.61 13.82
CA ALA A 144 -46.45 -3.42 13.77
C ALA A 144 -45.79 -2.04 14.00
N ASP A 145 -45.46 -1.42 12.86
CA ASP A 145 -45.86 -0.08 12.43
C ASP A 145 -46.05 1.01 13.52
N HIS A 146 -45.09 1.94 13.58
CA HIS A 146 -45.40 3.37 13.70
C HIS A 146 -44.16 4.20 13.37
N SER A 147 -44.30 5.02 12.35
CA SER A 147 -43.45 6.15 11.99
C SER A 147 -42.86 6.89 13.20
N LYS A 148 -41.55 6.77 13.39
CA LYS A 148 -40.77 7.73 14.18
C LYS A 148 -39.49 8.10 13.46
N ALA A 149 -39.44 9.38 13.10
CA ALA A 149 -38.21 10.10 12.88
C ALA A 149 -37.25 9.85 14.05
N LYS A 150 -36.12 9.24 13.74
CA LYS A 150 -34.83 9.56 14.35
C LYS A 150 -33.78 9.11 13.37
N SER A 151 -33.43 10.02 12.46
CA SER A 151 -32.14 9.98 11.78
C SER A 151 -31.10 9.71 12.86
N LEU A 152 -30.35 8.63 12.67
CA LEU A 152 -29.26 8.22 13.55
C LEU A 152 -28.16 9.26 13.38
N ILE A 153 -28.31 10.39 14.09
CA ILE A 153 -27.34 11.49 14.09
C ILE A 153 -26.02 10.90 14.58
N SER A 154 -25.03 10.91 13.69
CA SER A 154 -23.67 10.51 13.98
C SER A 154 -23.16 11.26 15.22
N SER A 155 -22.47 10.55 16.12
CA SER A 155 -21.88 11.16 17.33
C SER A 155 -21.02 12.39 17.03
N ASP A 156 -20.43 12.44 15.83
CA ASP A 156 -19.61 13.56 15.38
C ASP A 156 -20.44 14.81 15.07
N GLU A 157 -21.66 14.65 14.55
CA GLU A 157 -22.59 15.76 14.29
C GLU A 157 -23.11 16.36 15.60
N GLN A 158 -23.35 15.54 16.62
CA GLN A 158 -23.69 16.05 17.96
C GLN A 158 -22.53 16.81 18.59
N CYS A 159 -21.30 16.32 18.47
CA CYS A 159 -20.12 16.99 19.00
C CYS A 159 -19.89 18.35 18.30
N ALA A 160 -20.01 18.37 16.97
CA ALA A 160 -19.92 19.60 16.19
C ALA A 160 -21.04 20.59 16.56
N ALA A 161 -22.28 20.14 16.72
CA ALA A 161 -23.41 20.99 17.09
C ALA A 161 -23.23 21.61 18.49
N LEU A 162 -22.72 20.85 19.47
CA LEU A 162 -22.42 21.35 20.82
C LEU A 162 -21.32 22.41 20.80
N ILE A 163 -20.26 22.19 20.02
CA ILE A 163 -19.17 23.17 19.86
C ILE A 163 -19.70 24.47 19.24
N VAL A 164 -20.50 24.37 18.16
CA VAL A 164 -21.07 25.54 17.49
C VAL A 164 -22.03 26.30 18.41
N ALA A 165 -22.89 25.60 19.16
CA ALA A 165 -23.78 26.23 20.14
C ALA A 165 -23.00 26.93 21.27
N GLY A 166 -21.90 26.32 21.72
CA GLY A 166 -20.99 26.91 22.71
C GLY A 166 -20.37 28.22 22.22
N PHE A 167 -19.82 28.24 21.01
CA PHE A 167 -19.24 29.46 20.44
C PHE A 167 -20.29 30.55 20.16
N ALA A 168 -21.48 30.17 19.68
CA ALA A 168 -22.56 31.12 19.42
C ALA A 168 -23.03 31.79 20.71
N SER A 169 -23.25 31.01 21.78
CA SER A 169 -23.66 31.55 23.08
C SER A 169 -22.58 32.45 23.70
N LEU A 170 -21.31 32.04 23.66
CA LEU A 170 -20.20 32.86 24.13
C LEU A 170 -20.07 34.18 23.35
N SER A 171 -20.23 34.14 22.02
CA SER A 171 -20.17 35.33 21.18
C SER A 171 -21.29 36.32 21.52
N ILE A 172 -22.51 35.83 21.76
CA ILE A 172 -23.65 36.66 22.16
C ILE A 172 -23.41 37.28 23.55
N LEU A 173 -22.89 36.50 24.50
CA LEU A 173 -22.62 36.97 25.86
C LEU A 173 -21.53 38.05 25.87
N ILE A 174 -20.46 37.86 25.11
CA ILE A 174 -19.42 38.87 24.90
C ILE A 174 -20.02 40.13 24.27
N ALA A 175 -20.87 40.01 23.25
CA ALA A 175 -21.53 41.17 22.65
C ALA A 175 -22.38 41.96 23.65
N PHE A 176 -23.13 41.30 24.53
CA PHE A 176 -23.88 41.95 25.60
C PHE A 176 -22.99 42.62 26.64
N ILE A 177 -21.87 42.00 27.03
CA ILE A 177 -20.90 42.59 27.95
C ILE A 177 -20.32 43.87 27.32
N LEU A 178 -19.91 43.81 26.05
CA LEU A 178 -19.39 44.97 25.34
C LEU A 178 -20.46 46.07 25.24
N GLN A 179 -21.69 45.76 24.86
CA GLN A 179 -22.78 46.74 24.83
C GLN A 179 -23.06 47.37 26.20
N TYR A 180 -23.00 46.59 27.29
CA TYR A 180 -23.18 47.10 28.65
C TYR A 180 -22.07 48.07 29.07
N PHE A 181 -20.81 47.77 28.72
CA PHE A 181 -19.67 48.66 29.02
C PHE A 181 -19.64 49.91 28.15
N PHE A 182 -20.14 49.87 26.92
CA PHE A 182 -20.17 51.02 26.02
C PHE A 182 -21.42 51.92 26.17
N MET A 183 -22.50 51.42 26.80
CA MET A 183 -23.71 52.22 27.09
C MET A 183 -23.75 52.82 28.51
N LYS A 184 -22.65 52.75 29.28
CA LYS A 184 -22.54 53.37 30.61
C LYS A 184 -21.38 54.36 30.67
#